data_AF-A0A356TSU3-F1
#
_entry.id   AF-A0A356TSU3-F1
#
_cell.length_a   1.000
_cell.length_b   1.000
_cell.length_c   1.000
_cell.angle_alpha   90.00
_cell.angle_beta   90.00
_cell.angle_gamma   90.00
#
_symmetry.space_group_name_H-M   'P 1'
#
loop_
_entity.id
_entity.type
_entity.pdbx_description
1 polymer ?
#
loop_
_entity_poly.entity_id
_entity_poly.type
_entity_poly.pdbx_seq_one_letter_code
_entity_poly.pdbx_strand_id
1 'polypeptide(L)'
;GGRGAQARLEDLLDRGVMVGGENVRLEAFDELGRLPYPVPAREAVGLHAELERGRVLSEGERVHLQIALMARRGEAPPRPRMDVRLVLDRSGSMIGEKWSHAIAAARQLVDRLEPGDTFG
;
A
#
# COMPACT_ATOMS: atom_id res chain seq x y z
N GLY A 1 1.90 -8.70 -26.29
CA GLY A 1 1.43 -7.36 -25.90
C GLY A 1 1.92 -6.98 -24.52
N GLY A 2 3.24 -6.72 -24.38
CA GLY A 2 3.88 -6.47 -23.06
C GLY A 2 4.07 -4.99 -22.69
N ARG A 3 3.93 -4.06 -23.63
CA ARG A 3 4.19 -2.62 -23.37
C ARG A 3 3.17 -1.96 -22.44
N GLY A 4 1.95 -2.48 -22.35
CA GLY A 4 0.89 -1.92 -21.51
C GLY A 4 0.99 -2.28 -20.03
N ALA A 5 1.57 -3.43 -19.69
CA ALA A 5 1.75 -3.87 -18.30
C ALA A 5 2.88 -3.10 -17.63
N GLN A 6 4.01 -2.93 -18.33
CA GLN A 6 5.18 -2.20 -17.83
C GLN A 6 4.90 -0.71 -17.57
N ALA A 7 4.19 -0.03 -18.47
CA ALA A 7 3.81 1.37 -18.28
C ALA A 7 2.83 1.58 -17.12
N ARG A 8 1.94 0.61 -16.85
CA ARG A 8 1.05 0.66 -15.68
C ARG A 8 1.80 0.42 -14.38
N LEU A 9 2.83 -0.41 -14.40
CA LEU A 9 3.62 -0.71 -13.22
C LEU A 9 4.50 0.49 -12.81
N GLU A 10 5.11 1.16 -13.79
CA GLU A 10 5.86 2.41 -13.58
C GLU A 10 4.95 3.52 -13.03
N ASP A 11 3.72 3.69 -13.58
CA ASP A 11 2.74 4.64 -13.05
C ASP A 11 2.34 4.34 -11.60
N LEU A 12 2.19 3.06 -11.23
CA LEU A 12 1.82 2.66 -9.87
C LEU A 12 2.95 2.89 -8.86
N LEU A 13 4.21 2.69 -9.27
CA LEU A 13 5.39 2.94 -8.45
C LEU A 13 5.64 4.43 -8.25
N ASP A 14 5.58 5.23 -9.32
CA ASP A 14 5.78 6.69 -9.25
C ASP A 14 4.72 7.38 -8.40
N ARG A 15 3.51 6.81 -8.35
CA ARG A 15 2.38 7.38 -7.59
C ARG A 15 2.30 6.91 -6.14
N GLY A 16 3.21 6.04 -5.69
CA GLY A 16 3.25 5.53 -4.31
C GLY A 16 1.93 4.90 -3.86
N VAL A 17 1.17 4.30 -4.77
CA VAL A 17 -0.19 3.82 -4.48
C VAL A 17 -0.13 2.45 -3.81
N MET A 18 -0.50 2.41 -2.53
CA MET A 18 -0.97 1.19 -1.88
C MET A 18 -2.31 0.79 -2.52
N VAL A 19 -2.31 -0.20 -3.41
CA VAL A 19 -3.56 -0.72 -4.01
C VAL A 19 -4.20 -1.71 -3.03
N GLY A 20 -5.22 -1.27 -2.30
CA GLY A 20 -6.18 -2.13 -1.61
C GLY A 20 -5.64 -3.04 -0.48
N GLY A 21 -4.40 -2.84 0.00
CA GLY A 21 -3.76 -3.78 0.92
C GLY A 21 -3.29 -5.08 0.24
N GLU A 22 -3.32 -5.14 -1.09
CA GLU A 22 -2.77 -6.23 -1.87
C GLU A 22 -1.42 -5.81 -2.46
N ASN A 23 -0.39 -6.62 -2.18
CA ASN A 23 0.98 -6.37 -2.60
C ASN A 23 1.07 -6.30 -4.13
N VAL A 24 1.53 -5.17 -4.67
CA VAL A 24 1.91 -5.07 -6.08
C VAL A 24 3.15 -5.94 -6.27
N ARG A 25 2.98 -7.10 -6.93
CA ARG A 25 4.06 -8.02 -7.24
C ARG A 25 4.67 -7.63 -8.57
N LEU A 26 5.95 -7.29 -8.58
CA LEU A 26 6.72 -7.17 -9.82
C LEU A 26 6.89 -8.59 -10.37
N GLU A 27 6.78 -8.77 -11.69
CA GLU A 27 6.89 -10.09 -12.35
C GLU A 27 8.19 -10.83 -11.98
N ALA A 28 9.27 -10.10 -11.63
CA ALA A 28 10.54 -10.66 -11.14
C ALA A 28 10.46 -11.36 -9.77
N PHE A 29 9.44 -11.06 -8.96
CA PHE A 29 9.21 -11.66 -7.64
C PHE A 29 8.00 -12.61 -7.63
N ASP A 30 7.32 -12.79 -8.78
CA ASP A 30 6.11 -13.61 -8.85
C ASP A 30 6.45 -15.11 -8.68
N GLU A 31 7.67 -15.51 -9.01
CA GLU A 31 8.19 -16.87 -8.80
C GLU A 31 8.52 -17.17 -7.33
N LEU A 32 8.76 -16.15 -6.49
CA LEU A 32 9.20 -16.33 -5.10
C LEU A 32 8.05 -16.58 -4.11
N GLY A 33 6.79 -16.52 -4.57
CA GLY A 33 5.62 -16.68 -3.70
C GLY A 33 5.59 -15.64 -2.57
N ARG A 34 4.64 -15.80 -1.63
CA ARG A 34 4.67 -15.02 -0.38
C ARG A 34 5.82 -15.59 0.44
N LEU A 35 7.00 -14.97 0.36
CA LEU A 35 8.15 -15.33 1.18
C LEU A 35 7.71 -15.34 2.65
N PRO A 36 7.79 -16.47 3.35
CA PRO A 36 7.25 -16.62 4.70
C PRO A 36 8.22 -16.00 5.72
N TYR A 37 8.40 -14.69 5.64
CA TYR A 37 9.23 -13.95 6.59
C TYR A 37 8.70 -14.18 8.01
N PRO A 38 9.55 -14.59 8.96
CA PRO A 38 9.12 -14.81 10.33
C PRO A 38 8.62 -13.49 10.93
N VAL A 39 7.49 -13.57 11.63
CA VAL A 39 7.06 -12.46 12.49
C VAL A 39 8.05 -12.38 13.66
N PRO A 40 8.66 -11.22 13.94
CA PRO A 40 9.61 -11.09 15.04
C PRO A 40 8.90 -11.36 16.38
N ALA A 41 9.52 -12.17 17.23
CA ALA A 41 8.96 -12.53 18.53
C ALA A 41 9.34 -11.52 19.62
N ARG A 42 10.51 -10.87 19.51
CA ARG A 42 11.07 -10.01 20.55
C ARG A 42 11.14 -8.54 20.12
N GLU A 43 11.59 -8.29 18.90
CA GLU A 43 11.77 -6.96 18.32
C GLU A 43 10.42 -6.37 17.92
N ALA A 44 10.30 -5.04 17.87
CA ALA A 44 9.06 -4.40 17.41
C ALA A 44 8.85 -4.59 15.90
N VAL A 45 9.94 -4.55 15.13
CA VAL A 45 9.95 -4.68 13.67
C VAL A 45 11.12 -5.57 13.26
N GLY A 46 10.86 -6.50 12.35
CA GLY A 46 11.84 -7.30 11.63
C GLY A 46 11.99 -6.75 10.22
N LEU A 47 13.23 -6.62 9.76
CA LEU A 47 13.59 -6.16 8.42
C LEU A 47 14.21 -7.32 7.66
N HIS A 48 13.66 -7.62 6.48
CA HIS A 48 14.23 -8.57 5.53
C HIS A 48 14.55 -7.84 4.23
N ALA A 49 15.73 -8.11 3.70
CA ALA A 49 16.23 -7.50 2.49
C ALA A 49 16.81 -8.60 1.59
N GLU A 50 16.21 -8.81 0.43
CA GLU A 50 16.59 -9.86 -0.50
C GLU A 50 16.80 -9.27 -1.90
N LEU A 51 17.88 -9.71 -2.55
CA LEU A 51 18.14 -9.43 -3.95
C LEU A 51 17.49 -10.52 -4.80
N GLU A 52 16.99 -10.14 -5.98
CA GLU A 52 16.43 -11.10 -6.95
C GLU A 52 17.45 -12.18 -7.39
N ARG A 53 18.76 -11.94 -7.19
CA ARG A 53 19.88 -12.84 -7.54
C ARG A 53 20.97 -12.78 -6.47
N GLY A 54 21.62 -13.91 -6.18
CA GLY A 54 22.73 -13.99 -5.21
C GLY A 54 24.06 -13.39 -5.68
N ARG A 55 24.14 -12.91 -6.93
CA ARG A 55 25.31 -12.23 -7.50
C ARG A 55 24.82 -11.10 -8.41
N VAL A 56 25.49 -9.96 -8.31
CA VAL A 56 25.29 -8.82 -9.20
C VAL A 56 26.53 -8.75 -10.10
N LEU A 57 26.33 -8.69 -11.43
CA LEU A 57 27.45 -8.50 -12.34
C LEU A 57 27.84 -7.01 -12.35
N SER A 58 29.05 -6.72 -12.84
CA SER A 58 29.69 -5.42 -12.81
C SER A 58 28.86 -4.27 -13.46
N GLU A 59 29.35 -3.04 -13.24
CA GLU A 59 28.78 -1.74 -13.59
C GLU A 59 27.72 -1.69 -14.71
N GLY A 60 26.55 -1.13 -14.40
CA GLY A 60 25.47 -0.86 -15.35
C GLY A 60 24.25 -1.78 -15.24
N GLU A 61 24.30 -2.83 -14.42
CA GLU A 61 23.12 -3.67 -14.17
C GLU A 61 22.10 -2.98 -13.26
N ARG A 62 20.83 -3.06 -13.68
CA ARG A 62 19.68 -2.79 -12.80
C ARG A 62 19.42 -4.03 -11.96
N VAL A 63 19.27 -3.84 -10.65
CA VAL A 63 18.89 -4.88 -9.71
C VAL A 63 17.68 -4.42 -8.91
N HIS A 64 16.83 -5.37 -8.53
CA HIS A 64 15.71 -5.10 -7.65
C HIS A 64 16.03 -5.62 -6.24
N LEU A 65 15.80 -4.76 -5.24
CA LEU A 65 15.87 -5.08 -3.83
C LEU A 65 14.45 -5.21 -3.29
N GLN A 66 14.11 -6.38 -2.77
CA GLN A 66 12.88 -6.55 -2.01
C GLN A 66 13.14 -6.22 -0.55
N ILE A 67 12.33 -5.33 0.02
CA ILE A 67 12.33 -5.03 1.44
C ILE A 67 11.00 -5.48 2.02
N ALA A 68 11.04 -6.33 3.05
CA ALA A 68 9.87 -6.69 3.84
C ALA A 68 10.03 -6.22 5.29
N LEU A 69 8.97 -5.59 5.80
CA LEU A 69 8.86 -5.13 7.18
C LEU A 69 7.79 -5.96 7.89
N MET A 70 8.21 -6.74 8.88
CA MET A 70 7.33 -7.57 9.69
C MET A 70 7.19 -6.95 11.06
N ALA A 71 6.01 -6.43 11.40
CA ALA A 71 5.74 -5.98 12.77
C ALA A 71 5.49 -7.19 13.67
N ARG A 72 5.98 -7.14 14.91
CA ARG A 72 5.66 -8.16 15.93
C ARG A 72 4.16 -8.23 16.15
N ARG A 73 3.64 -9.46 16.24
CA ARG A 73 2.27 -9.69 16.70
C ARG A 73 2.19 -9.43 18.21
N GLY A 74 1.40 -8.44 18.58
CA GLY A 74 1.12 -8.05 19.97
C GLY A 74 -0.05 -7.07 19.98
N GLU A 75 -0.37 -6.49 21.12
CA GLU A 75 -1.30 -5.35 21.16
C GLU A 75 -0.76 -4.25 20.26
N ALA A 76 -1.53 -3.89 19.23
CA ALA A 76 -1.28 -2.65 18.53
C ALA A 76 -1.33 -1.53 19.57
N PRO A 77 -0.36 -0.59 19.59
CA PRO A 77 -0.51 0.59 20.41
C PRO A 77 -1.86 1.24 20.08
N PRO A 78 -2.49 1.95 21.04
CA PRO A 78 -3.72 2.67 20.78
C PRO A 78 -3.58 3.45 19.48
N ARG A 79 -4.58 3.32 18.59
CA ARG A 79 -4.56 3.97 17.29
C ARG A 79 -4.23 5.46 17.50
N PRO A 80 -3.22 6.01 16.81
CA PRO A 80 -2.91 7.42 16.94
C PRO A 80 -4.08 8.26 16.43
N ARG A 81 -4.27 9.45 17.01
CA ARG A 81 -5.25 10.42 16.52
C ARG A 81 -4.98 10.74 15.05
N MET A 82 -6.03 10.84 14.26
CA MET A 82 -5.96 11.09 12.82
C MET A 82 -6.54 12.47 12.48
N ASP A 83 -5.93 13.14 11.50
CA ASP A 83 -6.52 14.27 10.78
C ASP A 83 -6.82 13.82 9.35
N VAL A 84 -8.10 13.67 9.02
CA VAL A 84 -8.57 13.10 7.75
C VAL A 84 -9.09 14.19 6.84
N ARG A 85 -8.54 14.30 5.62
CA ARG A 85 -9.03 15.23 4.60
C ARG A 85 -9.74 14.49 3.49
N LEU A 86 -11.04 14.72 3.36
CA LEU A 86 -11.88 14.02 2.39
C LEU A 86 -12.19 14.94 1.20
N VAL A 87 -11.61 14.62 0.05
CA VAL A 87 -11.90 15.32 -1.20
C VAL A 87 -12.88 14.51 -2.04
N LEU A 88 -14.04 15.08 -2.32
CA LEU A 88 -15.07 14.47 -3.15
C LEU A 88 -15.08 15.12 -4.54
N ASP A 89 -14.98 14.30 -5.59
CA ASP A 89 -15.16 14.78 -6.95
C ASP A 89 -16.62 15.22 -7.17
N ARG A 90 -16.79 16.40 -7.76
CA ARG A 90 -18.07 17.01 -8.13
C ARG A 90 -18.25 17.20 -9.63
N SER A 91 -17.46 16.49 -10.44
CA SER A 91 -17.59 16.49 -11.90
C SER A 91 -19.00 16.07 -12.33
N GLY A 92 -19.40 16.45 -13.55
CA GLY A 92 -20.73 16.10 -14.08
C GLY A 92 -21.01 14.59 -14.10
N SER A 93 -19.98 13.75 -14.17
CA SER A 93 -20.09 12.29 -14.13
C SER A 93 -20.54 11.73 -12.78
N MET A 94 -20.45 12.54 -11.72
CA MET A 94 -20.84 12.19 -10.36
C MET A 94 -22.32 12.47 -10.06
N ILE A 95 -23.03 13.19 -10.93
CA ILE A 95 -24.44 13.54 -10.73
C ILE A 95 -25.32 12.28 -10.57
N GLY A 96 -26.33 12.36 -9.71
CA GLY A 96 -27.28 11.27 -9.45
C GLY A 96 -26.80 10.34 -8.34
N GLU A 97 -27.01 9.04 -8.52
CA GLU A 97 -26.79 8.03 -7.47
C GLU A 97 -25.33 7.95 -7.00
N LYS A 98 -24.36 8.20 -7.87
CA LYS A 98 -22.93 8.19 -7.50
C LYS A 98 -22.62 9.24 -6.44
N TRP A 99 -23.17 10.45 -6.58
CA TRP A 99 -23.03 11.49 -5.58
C TRP A 99 -23.69 11.10 -4.26
N SER A 100 -24.90 10.55 -4.32
CA SER A 100 -25.61 10.06 -3.13
C SER A 100 -24.82 8.99 -2.39
N HIS A 101 -24.24 8.03 -3.11
CA HIS A 101 -23.39 6.98 -2.54
C HIS A 101 -22.07 7.53 -1.98
N ALA A 102 -21.44 8.48 -2.68
CA ALA A 102 -20.22 9.13 -2.19
C ALA A 102 -20.47 9.86 -0.86
N ILE A 103 -21.59 10.56 -0.74
CA ILE A 103 -22.01 11.21 0.51
C ILE A 103 -22.34 10.18 1.60
N ALA A 104 -23.03 9.10 1.26
CA ALA A 104 -23.32 8.04 2.22
C ALA A 104 -22.04 7.39 2.76
N ALA A 105 -21.07 7.11 1.88
CA ALA A 105 -19.77 6.57 2.29
C ALA A 105 -18.97 7.57 3.14
N ALA A 106 -18.99 8.87 2.77
CA ALA A 106 -18.37 9.93 3.56
C ALA A 106 -18.94 10.01 4.98
N ARG A 107 -20.27 9.90 5.12
CA ARG A 107 -20.92 9.86 6.45
C ARG A 107 -20.46 8.65 7.25
N GLN A 108 -20.45 7.47 6.65
CA GLN A 108 -19.98 6.26 7.33
C GLN A 108 -18.49 6.33 7.71
N LEU A 109 -17.65 7.08 6.98
CA LEU A 109 -16.27 7.33 7.37
C LEU A 109 -16.23 8.18 8.64
N VAL A 110 -16.98 9.29 8.66
CA VAL A 110 -17.06 10.20 9.82
C VAL A 110 -17.61 9.48 11.05
N ASP A 111 -18.62 8.63 10.88
CA ASP A 111 -19.22 7.85 11.97
C ASP A 111 -18.24 6.84 12.62
N ARG A 112 -17.14 6.50 11.92
CA ARG A 112 -16.10 5.58 12.41
C ARG A 112 -14.90 6.30 13.04
N LEU A 113 -14.88 7.63 13.02
CA LEU A 113 -13.83 8.40 13.68
C LEU A 113 -13.93 8.25 15.20
N GLU A 114 -12.78 8.13 15.87
CA GLU A 114 -12.75 8.04 17.32
C GLU A 114 -12.74 9.44 17.96
N PRO A 115 -13.12 9.55 19.24
CA PRO A 115 -13.02 10.81 19.98
C PRO A 115 -11.60 11.39 19.92
N GLY A 116 -11.47 12.57 19.32
CA GLY A 116 -10.19 13.28 19.19
C GLY A 116 -9.53 13.19 17.81
N ASP A 117 -10.13 12.45 16.87
CA ASP A 117 -9.85 12.62 15.45
C ASP A 117 -10.46 13.92 14.92
N THR A 118 -9.87 14.46 13.86
CA THR A 118 -10.40 15.60 13.12
C THR A 118 -10.66 15.23 11.67
N PHE A 119 -11.63 15.87 11.05
CA PHE A 119 -11.89 15.73 9.62
C PHE A 119 -12.26 17.05 8.97
N GLY A 120 -11.99 17.17 7.67
CA GLY A 120 -12.34 18.33 6.86
C GLY A 120 -12.28 18.09 5.37
#